data_AF-A0A7G9YZ48-F1
#
_entry.id   AF-A0A7G9YZ48-F1
#
_cell.length_a   1.000
_cell.length_b   1.000
_cell.length_c   1.000
_cell.angle_alpha   90.00
_cell.angle_beta   90.00
_cell.angle_gamma   90.00
#
_symmetry.space_group_name_H-M   'P 1'
#
loop_
_entity.id
_entity.type
_entity.pdbx_description
1 polymer ?
#
loop_
_entity_poly.entity_id
_entity_poly.type
_entity_poly.pdbx_seq_one_letter_code
_entity_poly.pdbx_strand_id
1 'polypeptide(L)' 'MRRRGIIKGLALKTLENPEEVKEGKYGRKIAQKVFGEYLLRVIFEDHENFILVITLYLTKPRRYLRE' A
#
# COMPACT_ATOMS: atom_id res chain seq x y z
N MET A 1 14.64 -15.66 -6.04
CA MET A 1 14.69 -14.90 -4.76
C MET A 1 14.83 -13.37 -4.89
N ARG A 2 15.29 -12.79 -6.02
CA ARG A 2 15.48 -11.33 -6.19
C ARG A 2 14.24 -10.42 -6.06
N ARG A 3 13.01 -10.91 -6.31
CA ARG A 3 11.79 -10.07 -6.28
C ARG A 3 11.29 -9.71 -4.87
N ARG A 4 11.57 -10.54 -3.84
CA ARG A 4 11.00 -10.37 -2.49
C ARG A 4 11.53 -9.14 -1.75
N GLY A 5 12.83 -8.84 -1.89
CA GLY A 5 13.45 -7.67 -1.26
C GLY A 5 12.91 -6.34 -1.82
N ILE A 6 12.73 -6.27 -3.15
CA ILE A 6 12.14 -5.10 -3.82
C ILE A 6 10.71 -4.86 -3.35
N ILE A 7 9.90 -5.91 -3.25
CA ILE A 7 8.52 -5.82 -2.79
C ILE A 7 8.44 -5.29 -1.36
N LYS A 8 9.29 -5.78 -0.44
CA LYS A 8 9.32 -5.30 0.95
C LYS A 8 9.68 -3.82 1.03
N GLY A 9 10.71 -3.39 0.28
CA GLY A 9 11.15 -1.99 0.26
C GLY A 9 10.07 -1.04 -0.28
N LEU A 10 9.35 -1.44 -1.33
CA LEU A 10 8.25 -0.65 -1.87
C LEU A 10 7.06 -0.58 -0.90
N ALA A 11 6.74 -1.69 -0.23
CA ALA A 11 5.69 -1.70 0.79
C ALA A 11 6.01 -0.74 1.96
N LEU A 12 7.24 -0.78 2.48
CA LEU A 12 7.70 0.12 3.54
C LEU A 12 7.61 1.59 3.10
N LYS A 13 8.14 1.92 1.91
CA LYS A 13 8.05 3.29 1.37
C LYS A 13 6.61 3.79 1.23
N THR A 14 5.68 2.91 0.83
CA THR A 14 4.26 3.24 0.74
C THR A 14 3.62 3.44 2.10
N LEU A 15 4.02 2.69 3.13
CA LEU A 15 3.50 2.84 4.49
C LEU A 15 4.06 4.07 5.20
N GLU A 16 5.35 4.37 5.01
CA GLU A 16 6.04 5.51 5.63
C GLU A 16 5.61 6.86 5.05
N ASN A 17 5.37 6.90 3.73
CA ASN A 17 5.01 8.13 3.02
C ASN A 17 3.98 7.85 1.92
N PRO A 18 2.72 7.51 2.28
CA PRO A 18 1.66 7.30 1.31
C PRO A 18 1.26 8.62 0.65
N GLU A 19 0.79 8.55 -0.59
CA GLU A 19 0.07 9.69 -1.20
C GLU A 19 -1.29 9.87 -0.50
N GLU A 20 -1.91 8.75 -0.11
CA GLU A 20 -3.20 8.72 0.56
C GLU A 20 -3.34 7.45 1.40
N VAL A 21 -4.05 7.56 2.51
CA VAL A 21 -4.53 6.41 3.30
C VAL A 21 -6.04 6.41 3.28
N LYS A 22 -6.65 5.31 2.81
CA LYS A 22 -8.10 5.12 2.79
C LYS A 22 -8.54 4.11 3.84
N GLU A 23 -9.72 4.31 4.40
CA GLU A 23 -10.41 3.28 5.18
C GLU A 23 -10.88 2.14 4.25
N GLY A 24 -10.60 0.93 4.67
CA GLY A 24 -11.02 -0.31 4.03
C GLY A 24 -12.20 -0.96 4.77
N LYS A 25 -12.51 -2.20 4.39
CA LYS A 25 -13.53 -3.00 5.09
C LYS A 25 -12.92 -3.72 6.29
N TYR A 26 -13.73 -3.91 7.33
CA TYR A 26 -13.37 -4.68 8.54
C TYR A 26 -12.16 -4.12 9.29
N GLY A 27 -12.09 -2.79 9.45
CA GLY A 27 -11.02 -2.12 10.22
C GLY A 27 -9.65 -2.07 9.54
N ARG A 28 -9.56 -2.48 8.27
CA ARG A 28 -8.32 -2.40 7.49
C ARG A 28 -8.12 -1.02 6.91
N LYS A 29 -6.87 -0.61 6.77
CA LYS A 29 -6.46 0.61 6.07
C LYS A 29 -5.79 0.27 4.74
N ILE A 30 -5.80 1.23 3.83
CA ILE A 30 -5.18 1.10 2.50
C ILE A 30 -4.25 2.29 2.28
N ALA A 31 -2.95 2.08 2.45
CA ALA A 31 -1.93 3.03 2.04
C ALA A 31 -1.65 2.87 0.55
N GLN A 32 -1.62 3.97 -0.19
CA GLN A 32 -1.37 3.92 -1.62
C GLN A 32 -0.32 4.94 -2.07
N LYS A 33 0.57 4.51 -2.98
CA LYS A 33 1.63 5.35 -3.52
C LYS A 33 1.87 5.13 -5.01
N VAL A 34 2.07 6.21 -5.74
CA VAL A 34 2.34 6.17 -7.19
C VAL A 34 3.82 5.89 -7.44
N PHE A 35 4.07 4.96 -8.35
CA PHE A 35 5.39 4.61 -8.86
C PHE A 35 5.34 4.62 -10.40
N GLY A 36 5.67 5.77 -10.99
CA GLY A 36 5.53 5.99 -12.43
C GLY A 36 4.07 5.86 -12.86
N GLU A 37 3.79 4.94 -13.79
CA GLU A 37 2.44 4.69 -14.31
C GLU A 37 1.59 3.76 -13.43
N TYR A 38 2.14 3.26 -12.33
CA TYR A 38 1.48 2.33 -11.43
C TYR A 38 1.17 2.96 -10.07
N LEU A 39 0.11 2.46 -9.43
CA LEU A 39 -0.23 2.71 -8.05
C LEU A 39 -0.01 1.42 -7.28
N LEU A 40 0.85 1.44 -6.27
CA LEU A 40 0.97 0.36 -5.31
C LEU A 40 -0.04 0.61 -4.19
N ARG A 41 -0.92 -0.36 -3.94
CA ARG A 41 -1.82 -0.35 -2.79
C ARG A 41 -1.35 -1.39 -1.78
N VAL A 42 -1.17 -0.98 -0.54
CA VAL A 42 -0.81 -1.82 0.60
C VAL A 42 -2.01 -1.84 1.55
N ILE A 43 -2.62 -3.01 1.71
CA ILE A 43 -3.73 -3.22 2.64
C ILE A 43 -3.14 -3.76 3.93
N PHE A 44 -3.44 -3.09 5.03
CA PHE A 44 -2.85 -3.40 6.33
C PHE A 44 -3.84 -3.22 7.48
N GLU A 45 -3.52 -3.85 8.59
CA GLU A 45 -4.13 -3.63 9.90
C GLU A 45 -3.12 -2.91 10.78
N ASP A 46 -3.60 -1.91 11.51
CA ASP A 46 -2.80 -1.03 12.35
C ASP A 46 -3.03 -1.41 13.80
N HIS A 47 -2.06 -2.09 14.41
CA HIS A 47 -2.10 -2.51 15.80
C HIS A 47 -1.13 -1.67 16.62
N GLU A 48 -1.36 -1.62 17.93
CA GLU A 48 -0.59 -0.78 18.87
C GLU A 48 0.94 -0.90 18.72
N ASN A 49 1.45 -2.10 18.45
CA ASN A 49 2.89 -2.36 18.40
C ASN A 49 3.44 -2.76 17.02
N PHE A 50 2.56 -2.99 16.03
CA PHE A 50 2.99 -3.43 14.71
C PHE A 50 1.94 -3.18 13.64
N ILE A 51 2.42 -3.10 12.40
CA ILE A 51 1.56 -3.07 11.21
C ILE A 51 1.55 -4.47 10.59
N LEU A 52 0.36 -5.04 10.44
CA LEU A 52 0.17 -6.30 9.73
C LEU A 52 -0.19 -6.03 8.26
N VAL A 53 0.75 -6.28 7.35
CA VAL A 53 0.47 -6.19 5.92
C VAL A 53 -0.28 -7.44 5.47
N ILE A 54 -1.53 -7.27 5.05
CA ILE A 54 -2.40 -8.35 4.58
C ILE A 54 -2.08 -8.69 3.13
N THR A 55 -2.03 -7.67 2.28
CA THR A 55 -1.71 -7.84 0.85
C THR A 55 -1.24 -6.54 0.23
N LEU A 56 -0.53 -6.65 -0.89
CA LEU A 56 -0.14 -5.54 -1.72
C LEU A 56 -0.27 -5.90 -3.20
N TYR A 57 -0.64 -4.93 -4.03
CA TYR A 57 -0.75 -5.14 -5.46
C TYR A 57 -0.57 -3.82 -6.23
N LEU A 58 -0.07 -3.95 -7.45
CA LEU A 58 0.02 -2.85 -8.40
C LEU A 58 -1.28 -2.72 -9.19
N THR A 59 -1.68 -1.49 -9.49
CA THR A 59 -2.85 -1.16 -10.32
C THR A 59 -2.57 0.13 -11.10
N LYS A 60 -3.42 0.47 -12.07
CA LYS A 60 -3.36 1.79 -12.71
C LYS A 60 -3.91 2.87 -11.76
N PRO A 61 -3.23 4.01 -11.56
CA PRO A 61 -3.70 5.10 -10.68
C PRO A 61 -5.10 5.61 -11.05
N ARG A 62 -5.41 5.65 -12.35
CA ARG A 62 -6.71 6.05 -12.90
C ARG A 62 -7.93 5.35 -12.26
N ARG A 63 -7.74 4.15 -11.70
CA ARG A 63 -8.81 3.37 -11.07
C ARG A 63 -9.18 3.87 -9.67
N TYR A 64 -8.26 4.54 -8.97
CA TYR A 64 -8.41 4.83 -7.52
C TYR A 64 -8.07 6.27 -7.11
N LEU A 65 -7.39 7.03 -7.97
CA LEU A 65 -7.03 8.44 -7.75
C LEU A 65 -7.93 9.43 -8.52
N ARG A 66 -9.09 8.99 -9.01
CA ARG A 66 -10.08 9.91 -9.55
C ARG A 66 -11.00 10.36 -8.42
N GLU A 67 -11.16 11.68 -8.31
CA GLU A 67 -12.20 12.36 -7.54
C GLU A 67 -13.59 11.77 -7.84
#